data_AF-A0A3D3AQ02-F1
#
_entry.id   AF-A0A3D3AQ02-F1
#
_cell.length_a   1.000
_cell.length_b   1.000
_cell.length_c   1.000
_cell.angle_alpha   90.00
_cell.angle_beta   90.00
_cell.angle_gamma   90.00
#
_symmetry.space_group_name_H-M   'P 1'
#
loop_
_entity.id
_entity.type
_entity.pdbx_description
1 polymer ?
#
loop_
_entity_poly.entity_id
_entity_poly.type
_entity_poly.pdbx_seq_one_letter_code
_entity_poly.pdbx_strand_id
1 'polypeptide(L)'
;MKKRFYLTAGLFFFFLSLIYLSSFAKEEKKEENKYSLEEIQSCQKDSDCMKIISTCCPCSSGGKNFSINKKYKEYWKAFLKTKCKEKKICPAVYRCYHNENPKCVSNVCTLVKRKDKKKWDNW
;
A
#
# COMPACT_ATOMS: atom_id res chain seq x y z
N MET A 1 7.63 59.40 -25.75
CA MET A 1 6.49 58.55 -25.34
C MET A 1 6.77 57.04 -25.33
N LYS A 2 7.78 56.51 -26.04
CA LYS A 2 8.07 55.06 -26.10
C LYS A 2 8.53 54.42 -24.77
N LYS A 3 9.30 55.14 -23.94
CA LYS A 3 9.83 54.61 -22.66
C LYS A 3 8.78 54.22 -21.62
N ARG A 4 7.59 54.85 -21.62
CA ARG A 4 6.50 54.51 -20.68
C ARG A 4 5.74 53.24 -21.09
N PHE A 5 5.73 52.90 -22.38
CA PHE A 5 5.05 51.72 -22.92
C PHE A 5 5.82 50.42 -22.66
N TYR A 6 7.16 50.47 -22.71
CA TYR A 6 8.01 49.31 -22.37
C TYR A 6 7.97 48.97 -20.87
N LEU A 7 7.77 49.98 -20.01
CA LEU A 7 7.69 49.80 -18.57
C LEU A 7 6.40 49.09 -18.14
N THR A 8 5.28 49.43 -18.78
CA THR A 8 3.99 48.76 -18.56
C THR A 8 3.96 47.35 -19.15
N ALA A 9 4.56 47.14 -20.33
CA ALA A 9 4.65 45.82 -20.95
C ALA A 9 5.54 44.85 -20.13
N GLY A 10 6.66 45.35 -19.57
CA GLY A 10 7.56 44.56 -18.73
C GLY A 10 6.91 44.09 -17.43
N LEU A 11 6.13 44.96 -16.77
CA LEU A 11 5.37 44.59 -15.57
C LEU A 11 4.32 43.52 -15.87
N PHE A 12 3.61 43.62 -16.98
CA PHE A 12 2.59 42.64 -17.37
C PHE A 12 3.18 41.24 -17.62
N PHE A 13 4.34 41.15 -18.28
CA PHE A 13 5.04 39.88 -18.47
C PHE A 13 5.55 39.27 -17.16
N PHE A 14 5.96 40.10 -16.20
CA PHE A 14 6.38 39.64 -14.88
C PHE A 14 5.19 39.12 -14.07
N PHE A 15 4.03 39.77 -14.15
CA PHE A 15 2.80 39.25 -13.53
C PHE A 15 2.32 37.96 -14.20
N LEU A 16 2.38 37.86 -15.53
CA LEU A 16 2.03 36.63 -16.24
C LEU A 16 2.99 35.47 -15.90
N SER A 17 4.29 35.73 -15.72
CA SER A 17 5.24 34.70 -15.29
C SER A 17 5.02 34.26 -13.85
N LEU A 18 4.68 35.18 -12.94
CA LEU A 18 4.29 34.86 -11.57
C LEU A 18 3.00 34.03 -11.50
N ILE A 19 1.99 34.36 -12.32
CA ILE A 19 0.75 33.57 -12.44
C ILE A 19 1.05 32.18 -13.00
N TYR A 20 1.94 32.07 -14.00
CA TYR A 20 2.35 30.78 -14.56
C TYR A 20 3.10 29.90 -13.54
N LEU A 21 4.01 30.50 -12.75
CA LEU A 21 4.72 29.81 -11.66
C LEU A 21 3.76 29.34 -10.55
N SER A 22 2.73 30.11 -10.23
CA SER A 22 1.72 29.71 -9.22
C SER A 22 0.91 28.48 -9.64
N SER A 23 0.78 28.19 -10.94
CA SER A 23 0.07 27.00 -11.45
C SER A 23 0.86 25.70 -11.25
N PHE A 24 2.18 25.78 -11.01
CA PHE A 24 3.04 24.61 -10.78
C PHE A 24 3.18 24.22 -9.31
N ALA A 25 2.70 25.04 -8.37
CA ALA A 25 2.63 24.71 -6.95
C ALA A 25 1.42 23.81 -6.65
N LYS A 26 1.29 22.70 -7.38
CA LYS A 26 0.30 21.67 -7.06
C LYS A 26 0.86 20.81 -5.94
N GLU A 27 0.48 21.13 -4.71
CA GLU A 27 0.89 20.40 -3.51
C GLU A 27 0.58 18.91 -3.65
N GLU A 28 1.62 18.08 -3.55
CA GLU A 28 1.49 16.65 -3.29
C GLU A 28 0.92 16.49 -1.87
N LYS A 29 -0.40 16.32 -1.76
CA LYS A 29 -1.01 15.85 -0.51
C LYS A 29 -0.49 14.46 -0.21
N LYS A 30 0.54 14.40 0.64
CA LYS A 30 1.08 13.18 1.24
C LYS A 30 -0.05 12.50 1.99
N GLU A 31 -0.59 11.44 1.39
CA GLU A 31 -1.64 10.61 1.99
C GLU A 31 -1.04 9.93 3.23
N GLU A 32 -1.25 10.54 4.41
CA GLU A 32 -0.81 9.99 5.68
C GLU A 32 -1.51 8.66 5.92
N ASN A 33 -0.71 7.61 6.02
CA ASN A 33 -1.19 6.30 6.38
C ASN A 33 -1.70 6.36 7.84
N LYS A 34 -3.01 6.23 8.04
CA LYS A 34 -3.68 6.30 9.35
C LYS A 34 -3.10 5.35 10.42
N TYR A 35 -2.51 4.23 10.01
CA TYR A 35 -1.94 3.25 10.93
C TYR A 35 -0.59 2.75 10.41
N SER A 36 0.36 2.56 11.33
CA SER A 36 1.65 1.92 11.06
C SER A 36 1.50 0.40 10.83
N LEU A 37 2.55 -0.22 10.25
CA LEU A 37 2.60 -1.67 10.04
C LEU A 37 2.55 -2.43 11.39
N GLU A 38 3.24 -1.92 12.40
CA GLU A 38 3.31 -2.49 13.73
C GLU A 38 1.93 -2.52 14.40
N GLU A 39 1.19 -1.41 14.32
CA GLU A 39 -0.17 -1.33 14.84
C GLU A 39 -1.10 -2.34 14.18
N ILE A 40 -1.06 -2.44 12.85
CA ILE A 40 -1.96 -3.35 12.13
C ILE A 40 -1.62 -4.83 12.34
N GLN A 41 -0.37 -5.15 12.70
CA GLN A 41 0.05 -6.51 12.98
C GLN A 41 -0.05 -6.90 14.46
N SER A 42 -0.22 -5.93 15.38
CA SER A 42 -0.28 -6.21 16.82
C SER A 42 -1.44 -7.14 17.19
N CYS A 43 -1.17 -8.15 18.02
CA CYS A 43 -2.15 -9.14 18.48
C CYS A 43 -1.92 -9.57 19.93
N GLN A 44 -2.96 -10.16 20.54
CA GLN A 44 -2.86 -10.79 21.86
C GLN A 44 -3.03 -12.31 21.77
N LYS A 45 -3.80 -12.80 20.79
CA LYS A 45 -4.05 -14.23 20.58
C LYS A 45 -4.18 -14.57 19.10
N ASP A 46 -4.00 -15.85 18.77
CA ASP A 46 -4.09 -16.35 17.40
C ASP A 46 -5.39 -15.96 16.68
N SER A 47 -6.51 -15.96 17.39
CA SER A 47 -7.83 -15.64 16.84
C SER A 47 -8.01 -14.15 16.50
N ASP A 48 -7.06 -13.30 16.86
CA ASP A 48 -7.01 -11.91 16.41
C ASP A 48 -6.41 -11.80 15.01
N CYS A 49 -5.57 -12.75 14.60
CA CYS A 49 -4.83 -12.68 13.35
C CYS A 49 -5.63 -13.29 12.19
N MET A 50 -5.55 -12.65 11.03
CA MET A 50 -6.11 -13.15 9.78
C MET A 50 -5.14 -13.04 8.63
N LYS A 51 -5.23 -14.00 7.70
CA LYS A 51 -4.47 -14.00 6.45
C LYS A 51 -5.15 -13.10 5.42
N ILE A 52 -4.37 -12.25 4.79
CA ILE A 52 -4.77 -11.30 3.76
C ILE A 52 -3.75 -11.29 2.62
N ILE A 53 -4.07 -10.63 1.51
CA ILE A 53 -3.11 -10.37 0.43
C ILE A 53 -2.47 -9.00 0.69
N SER A 54 -1.14 -8.89 0.58
CA SER A 54 -0.42 -7.62 0.80
C SER A 54 -0.26 -6.75 -0.45
N THR A 55 -0.60 -7.29 -1.61
CA THR A 55 -0.34 -6.73 -2.94
C THR A 55 -1.63 -6.52 -3.73
N CYS A 56 -1.57 -5.77 -4.83
CA CYS A 56 -2.71 -5.61 -5.74
C CYS A 56 -3.08 -6.89 -6.51
N CYS A 57 -2.12 -7.79 -6.70
CA CYS A 57 -2.33 -9.02 -7.42
C CYS A 57 -2.75 -10.15 -6.50
N PRO A 58 -3.61 -11.08 -6.96
CA PRO A 58 -3.92 -12.30 -6.23
C PRO A 58 -2.71 -13.25 -6.16
N CYS A 59 -2.79 -14.24 -5.28
CA CYS A 59 -1.77 -15.28 -5.10
C CYS A 59 -1.40 -16.03 -6.38
N SER A 60 -2.37 -16.25 -7.27
CA SER A 60 -2.21 -16.90 -8.58
C SER A 60 -1.52 -16.02 -9.62
N SER A 61 -1.31 -14.74 -9.30
CA SER A 61 -0.81 -13.76 -10.25
C SER A 61 0.30 -12.89 -9.66
N GLY A 62 1.21 -13.51 -8.90
CA GLY A 62 2.41 -12.87 -8.35
C GLY A 62 2.20 -12.18 -7.00
N GLY A 63 0.99 -12.25 -6.44
CA GLY A 63 0.67 -11.67 -5.14
C GLY A 63 1.26 -12.42 -3.95
N LYS A 64 1.28 -11.79 -2.77
CA LYS A 64 1.85 -12.35 -1.54
C LYS A 64 0.84 -12.35 -0.40
N ASN A 65 0.81 -13.44 0.37
CA ASN A 65 0.06 -13.51 1.61
C ASN A 65 0.78 -12.77 2.74
N PHE A 66 -0.02 -12.19 3.63
CA PHE A 66 0.43 -11.50 4.83
C PHE A 66 -0.57 -11.73 5.97
N SER A 67 -0.19 -11.38 7.20
CA SER A 67 -1.06 -11.52 8.37
C SER A 67 -1.19 -10.20 9.11
N ILE A 68 -2.42 -9.82 9.43
CA ILE A 68 -2.75 -8.62 10.23
C ILE A 68 -3.76 -8.97 11.31
N ASN A 69 -3.95 -8.08 12.27
CA ASN A 69 -5.07 -8.15 13.17
C ASN A 69 -6.37 -7.87 12.42
N LYS A 70 -7.35 -8.77 12.58
CA LYS A 70 -8.64 -8.73 11.90
C LYS A 70 -9.43 -7.44 12.13
N LYS A 71 -9.16 -6.70 13.22
CA LYS A 71 -9.77 -5.37 13.45
C LYS A 71 -9.48 -4.37 12.33
N TYR A 72 -8.36 -4.54 11.63
CA TYR A 72 -7.94 -3.66 10.53
C TYR A 72 -8.34 -4.15 9.14
N LYS A 73 -9.15 -5.21 9.04
CA LYS A 73 -9.56 -5.80 7.75
C LYS A 73 -10.14 -4.76 6.78
N GLU A 74 -11.10 -3.97 7.24
CA GLU A 74 -11.80 -3.00 6.38
C GLU A 74 -10.88 -1.83 6.01
N TYR A 75 -10.04 -1.39 6.94
CA TYR A 75 -8.99 -0.41 6.66
C TYR A 75 -8.02 -0.93 5.57
N TRP A 76 -7.53 -2.16 5.70
CA TRP A 76 -6.60 -2.75 4.71
C TRP A 76 -7.25 -2.90 3.33
N LYS A 77 -8.53 -3.30 3.30
CA LYS A 77 -9.31 -3.40 2.06
C LYS A 77 -9.45 -2.04 1.38
N ALA A 78 -9.74 -0.98 2.14
CA ALA A 78 -9.81 0.38 1.61
C ALA A 78 -8.43 0.86 1.13
N PHE A 79 -7.38 0.59 1.90
CA PHE A 79 -6.00 0.91 1.53
C PHE A 79 -5.59 0.27 0.21
N LEU A 80 -5.83 -1.04 0.04
CA LEU A 80 -5.57 -1.72 -1.24
C LEU A 80 -6.44 -1.17 -2.37
N LYS A 81 -7.73 -0.90 -2.13
CA LYS A 81 -8.59 -0.30 -3.17
C LYS A 81 -8.03 1.03 -3.66
N THR A 82 -7.46 1.84 -2.78
CA THR A 82 -6.83 3.11 -3.15
C THR A 82 -5.46 2.91 -3.82
N LYS A 83 -4.59 2.07 -3.27
CA LYS A 83 -3.25 1.80 -3.83
C LYS A 83 -3.30 1.09 -5.19
N CYS A 84 -4.34 0.30 -5.43
CA CYS A 84 -4.50 -0.52 -6.62
C CYS A 84 -5.48 0.08 -7.63
N LYS A 85 -5.76 1.39 -7.57
CA LYS A 85 -6.64 2.09 -8.53
C LYS A 85 -6.16 1.96 -9.97
N GLU A 86 -4.85 1.97 -10.17
CA GLU A 86 -4.25 1.79 -11.49
C GLU A 86 -4.16 0.32 -11.87
N LYS A 87 -4.36 0.03 -13.15
CA LYS A 87 -4.20 -1.32 -13.71
C LYS A 87 -2.75 -1.76 -13.58
N LYS A 88 -2.48 -2.70 -12.67
CA LYS A 88 -1.16 -3.34 -12.53
C LYS A 88 -1.14 -4.64 -13.34
N ILE A 89 0.01 -4.93 -13.95
CA ILE A 89 0.26 -6.20 -14.64
C ILE A 89 0.53 -7.27 -13.57
N CYS A 90 -0.30 -8.31 -13.54
CA CYS A 90 -0.17 -9.42 -12.61
C CYS A 90 0.27 -10.67 -13.37
N PRO A 91 1.57 -11.02 -13.36
CA PRO A 91 2.08 -12.18 -14.10
C PRO A 91 1.53 -13.47 -13.51
N ALA A 92 1.23 -14.47 -14.35
CA ALA A 92 0.67 -15.75 -13.93
C ALA A 92 1.69 -16.62 -13.17
N VAL A 93 1.93 -16.30 -11.91
CA VAL A 93 2.87 -17.00 -11.02
C VAL A 93 2.22 -17.21 -9.66
N TYR A 94 2.21 -18.45 -9.18
CA TYR A 94 1.69 -18.78 -7.85
C TYR A 94 2.78 -18.55 -6.77
N ARG A 95 2.55 -17.64 -5.81
CA ARG A 95 3.55 -17.28 -4.78
C ARG A 95 3.11 -17.48 -3.33
N CYS A 96 1.89 -17.92 -3.10
CA CYS A 96 1.35 -18.14 -1.77
C CYS A 96 1.51 -19.60 -1.33
N TYR A 97 1.50 -19.88 -0.04
CA TYR A 97 1.45 -21.26 0.46
C TYR A 97 0.08 -21.55 1.08
N HIS A 98 -0.51 -22.69 0.71
CA HIS A 98 -1.80 -23.12 1.24
C HIS A 98 -1.73 -23.53 2.72
N ASN A 99 -0.58 -24.04 3.16
CA ASN A 99 -0.37 -24.54 4.53
C ASN A 99 0.07 -23.44 5.54
N GLU A 100 -0.05 -22.16 5.17
CA GLU A 100 0.18 -21.03 6.09
C GLU A 100 -1.07 -20.70 6.88
N ASN A 101 -0.94 -20.71 8.22
CA ASN A 101 -1.96 -20.18 9.12
C ASN A 101 -1.45 -18.90 9.81
N PRO A 102 -2.32 -17.90 10.00
CA PRO A 102 -2.01 -16.74 10.83
C PRO A 102 -1.91 -17.16 12.30
N LYS A 103 -0.87 -16.70 12.99
CA LYS A 103 -0.59 -16.94 14.40
C LYS A 103 -0.10 -15.66 15.07
N CYS A 104 -0.39 -15.52 16.36
CA CYS A 104 0.14 -14.43 17.16
C CYS A 104 1.47 -14.89 17.78
N VAL A 105 2.58 -14.44 17.21
CA VAL A 105 3.94 -14.80 17.64
C VAL A 105 4.61 -13.54 18.15
N SER A 106 5.01 -13.52 19.43
CA SER A 106 5.63 -12.35 20.06
C SER A 106 4.81 -11.07 19.90
N ASN A 107 3.48 -11.16 20.08
CA ASN A 107 2.51 -10.06 19.89
C ASN A 107 2.40 -9.52 18.45
N VAL A 108 2.90 -10.25 17.45
CA VAL A 108 2.85 -9.88 16.04
C VAL A 108 2.17 -10.99 15.22
N CYS A 109 1.18 -10.60 14.43
CA CYS A 109 0.51 -11.48 13.48
C CYS A 109 1.48 -11.94 12.39
N THR A 110 1.79 -13.24 12.40
CA THR A 110 2.79 -13.88 11.55
C THR A 110 2.16 -15.08 10.84
N LEU A 111 2.54 -15.29 9.57
CA LEU A 111 2.17 -16.51 8.84
C LEU A 111 3.13 -17.63 9.20
N VAL A 112 2.61 -18.68 9.83
CA VAL A 112 3.39 -19.88 10.20
C VAL A 112 2.98 -21.03 9.29
N LYS A 113 3.96 -21.65 8.62
CA LYS A 113 3.75 -22.87 7.85
C LYS A 113 3.42 -24.02 8.80
N ARG A 114 2.38 -24.79 8.52
CA ARG A 114 2.20 -26.09 9.18
C ARG A 114 3.41 -26.94 8.84
N LYS A 115 4.08 -27.46 9.87
CA LYS A 115 4.92 -28.65 9.68
C LYS A 115 3.94 -29.79 9.43
N ASP A 116 3.68 -30.08 8.16
CA ASP A 116 3.07 -31.36 7.82
C ASP A 116 4.04 -32.41 8.38
N LYS A 117 3.60 -33.17 9.39
CA LYS A 117 4.35 -34.34 9.86
C LYS A 117 4.46 -35.23 8.63
N LYS A 118 5.61 -35.15 7.96
CA LYS A 118 6.05 -36.06 6.92
C LYS A 118 6.16 -37.44 7.58
N LYS A 119 5.05 -38.15 7.69
CA LYS A 119 5.02 -39.58 8.00
C LYS A 119 5.40 -40.29 6.69
N TRP A 120 6.70 -40.30 6.39
CA TRP A 120 7.27 -41.21 5.40
C TRP A 120 7.65 -42.49 6.15
N ASP A 121 6.65 -43.20 6.65
CA ASP A 121 6.84 -44.55 7.15
C ASP A 121 6.08 -45.47 6.21
N ASN A 122 6.88 -46.27 5.49
CA ASN A 122 6.52 -47.42 4.67
C ASN A 122 5.79 -47.09 3.35
N TRP A 123 6.44 -47.46 2.24
CA TRP A 123 6.01 -48.48 1.28
C TRP A 123 7.21 -48.81 0.40
#